data_AF-A0A519S1V6-F1
#
_entry.id   AF-A0A519S1V6-F1
#
_cell.length_a   1.000
_cell.length_b   1.000
_cell.length_c   1.000
_cell.angle_alpha   90.00
_cell.angle_beta   90.00
_cell.angle_gamma   90.00
#
_symmetry.space_group_name_H-M   'P 1'
#
loop_
_entity.id
_entity.type
_entity.pdbx_description
1 polymer ?
#
loop_
_entity_poly.entity_id
_entity_poly.type
_entity_poly.pdbx_seq_one_letter_code
_entity_poly.pdbx_strand_id
1 'polypeptide(L)' 'DAINQPLSQRRAQAVANELTAKGVDNSRITATGYGSTQPVGDNSTVAGKAANRRVEVAIFANEKMQKAAKKGTL' A
#
# COMPACT_ATOMS: atom_id res chain seq x y z
N ASP A 1 -6.84 11.21 -14.39
CA ASP A 1 -7.24 9.97 -13.67
C ASP A 1 -8.38 10.13 -12.66
N ALA A 2 -9.45 10.86 -12.98
CA ALA A 2 -10.56 11.10 -12.05
C ALA A 2 -11.29 9.80 -11.59
N ILE A 3 -11.17 8.70 -12.35
CA ILE A 3 -11.81 7.41 -12.03
C ILE A 3 -10.84 6.47 -11.31
N ASN A 4 -9.61 6.32 -11.82
CA ASN A 4 -8.65 5.35 -11.29
C ASN A 4 -8.09 5.77 -9.93
N GLN A 5 -7.90 7.08 -9.71
CA GLN A 5 -7.42 7.59 -8.43
C GLN A 5 -8.35 7.20 -7.26
N PRO A 6 -9.65 7.58 -7.25
CA PRO A 6 -10.53 7.20 -6.15
C PRO A 6 -10.81 5.69 -6.08
N LEU A 7 -10.71 4.95 -7.20
CA LEU A 7 -10.82 3.49 -7.17
C LEU A 7 -9.62 2.85 -6.45
N SER A 8 -8.40 3.26 -6.80
CA SER A 8 -7.18 2.77 -6.15
C SER A 8 -7.14 3.14 -4.66
N GLN A 9 -7.58 4.35 -4.30
CA GLN A 9 -7.66 4.78 -2.90
C GLN A 9 -8.64 3.90 -2.10
N ARG A 10 -9.83 3.62 -2.66
CA ARG A 10 -10.82 2.74 -2.00
C ARG A 10 -10.28 1.32 -1.79
N ARG A 11 -9.53 0.78 -2.75
CA ARG A 11 -8.88 -0.53 -2.61
C ARG A 11 -7.84 -0.54 -1.50
N ALA A 12 -6.96 0.47 -1.47
CA ALA A 12 -5.97 0.61 -0.41
C ALA A 12 -6.64 0.72 0.97
N GLN A 13 -7.73 1.51 1.07
CA GLN A 13 -8.48 1.66 2.32
C GLN A 13 -9.15 0.35 2.76
N ALA A 14 -9.70 -0.44 1.83
CA ALA A 14 -10.30 -1.73 2.17
C ALA A 14 -9.28 -2.69 2.80
N VAL A 15 -8.05 -2.73 2.28
CA VAL A 15 -6.96 -3.53 2.86
C VAL A 15 -6.54 -2.98 4.22
N ALA A 16 -6.43 -1.65 4.37
CA ALA A 16 -6.12 -1.03 5.65
C ALA A 16 -7.17 -1.39 6.72
N ASN A 17 -8.46 -1.32 6.38
CA ASN A 17 -9.55 -1.67 7.29
C ASN A 17 -9.48 -3.14 7.72
N GLU A 18 -9.18 -4.05 6.79
CA GLU A 18 -9.00 -5.48 7.11
C GLU A 18 -7.81 -5.71 8.06
N LEU A 19 -6.69 -5.01 7.86
CA LEU A 19 -5.54 -5.08 8.77
C LEU A 19 -5.88 -4.55 10.16
N THR A 20 -6.63 -3.44 10.23
CA THR A 20 -7.13 -2.91 11.51
C THR A 20 -8.08 -3.87 12.20
N ALA A 21 -8.98 -4.54 11.46
CA ALA A 21 -9.85 -5.57 12.00
C ALA A 21 -9.08 -6.78 12.55
N LYS A 22 -7.90 -7.07 12.00
CA LYS A 22 -6.96 -8.08 12.51
C LYS A 22 -6.07 -7.60 13.66
N GLY A 23 -6.27 -6.37 14.16
CA GLY A 23 -5.59 -5.84 15.33
C GLY A 23 -4.34 -5.01 15.06
N VAL A 24 -4.05 -4.65 13.80
CA VAL A 24 -3.00 -3.67 13.50
C VAL A 24 -3.51 -2.27 13.84
N ASP A 25 -2.79 -1.58 14.73
CA ASP A 25 -3.13 -0.21 15.11
C ASP A 25 -3.19 0.70 13.86
N ASN A 26 -4.31 1.42 13.70
CA ASN A 26 -4.53 2.29 12.55
C ASN A 26 -3.47 3.39 12.40
N SER A 27 -2.87 3.85 13.51
CA SER A 27 -1.76 4.82 13.48
C SER A 27 -0.49 4.30 12.80
N ARG A 28 -0.38 2.97 12.60
CA ARG A 28 0.74 2.31 11.93
C ARG A 28 0.48 2.05 10.45
N ILE A 29 -0.68 2.44 9.92
CA ILE A 29 -1.10 2.15 8.55
C ILE A 29 -1.27 3.45 7.78
N THR A 30 -0.66 3.51 6.60
CA THR A 30 -0.92 4.56 5.61
C THR A 30 -1.47 3.89 4.36
N ALA A 31 -2.65 4.34 3.91
CA ALA A 31 -3.30 3.82 2.71
C ALA A 31 -3.25 4.86 1.58
N THR A 32 -2.55 4.54 0.49
CA THR A 32 -2.37 5.45 -0.66
C THR A 32 -2.79 4.77 -1.95
N GLY A 33 -3.69 5.41 -2.69
CA GLY A 33 -4.01 5.04 -4.06
C GLY A 33 -3.09 5.73 -5.07
N TYR A 34 -2.55 4.98 -6.04
CA TYR A 34 -1.66 5.50 -7.09
C TYR A 34 -2.35 5.71 -8.45
N GLY A 35 -3.65 5.45 -8.56
CA GLY A 35 -4.38 5.54 -9.82
C GLY A 35 -3.76 4.66 -10.91
N SER A 36 -3.52 5.22 -12.08
CA SER A 36 -2.87 4.53 -13.21
C SER A 36 -1.36 4.79 -13.30
N THR A 37 -0.77 5.50 -12.34
CA THR A 37 0.59 6.07 -12.47
C THR A 37 1.71 5.04 -12.28
N GLN A 38 1.42 3.88 -11.69
CA GLN A 38 2.40 2.83 -11.41
C GLN A 38 1.95 1.45 -11.94
N PRO A 39 1.89 1.26 -13.27
CA PRO A 39 1.58 -0.04 -13.86
C PRO A 39 2.73 -1.02 -13.67
N VAL A 40 2.40 -2.29 -13.48
CA VAL A 40 3.37 -3.42 -13.48
C VAL A 40 3.16 -4.36 -14.66
N GLY A 41 2.01 -4.25 -15.33
CA GLY A 41 1.68 -5.01 -16.53
C GLY A 41 1.24 -4.09 -17.67
N ASP A 42 1.31 -4.61 -18.89
CA ASP A 42 0.86 -3.91 -20.08
C ASP A 42 -0.67 -3.69 -20.07
N ASN A 43 -1.08 -2.42 -20.09
CA ASN A 43 -2.49 -2.02 -20.13
C ASN A 43 -3.19 -2.36 -21.45
N SER A 44 -2.48 -2.81 -22.49
CA SER A 44 -3.08 -3.29 -23.73
C SER A 44 -3.67 -4.69 -23.60
N THR A 45 -3.15 -5.52 -22.68
CA THR A 45 -3.54 -6.93 -22.53
C THR A 45 -4.51 -7.14 -21.38
N VAL A 46 -5.36 -8.18 -21.47
CA VAL A 46 -6.25 -8.57 -20.36
C VAL A 46 -5.44 -8.96 -19.12
N ALA A 47 -4.35 -9.71 -19.32
CA ALA A 47 -3.46 -10.15 -18.25
C ALA A 47 -2.78 -8.97 -17.54
N GLY A 48 -2.23 -7.99 -18.29
CA GLY A 48 -1.59 -6.82 -17.70
C GLY A 48 -2.57 -5.89 -16.98
N LYS A 49 -3.79 -5.70 -17.53
CA LYS A 49 -4.87 -5.00 -16.81
C LYS A 49 -5.25 -5.71 -15.50
N ALA A 50 -5.27 -7.04 -15.48
CA ALA A 50 -5.52 -7.80 -14.25
C ALA A 50 -4.39 -7.61 -13.24
N ALA A 51 -3.13 -7.70 -13.67
CA ALA A 51 -1.96 -7.45 -12.83
C ALA A 51 -1.94 -6.02 -12.23
N ASN A 52 -2.43 -5.02 -12.96
CA ASN A 52 -2.52 -3.64 -12.48
C ASN A 52 -3.63 -3.42 -11.43
N ARG A 53 -4.58 -4.36 -11.26
CA ARG A 53 -5.64 -4.29 -10.24
C ARG A 53 -5.18 -4.94 -8.92
N ARG A 54 -4.13 -4.40 -8.31
CA ARG A 54 -3.52 -4.94 -7.09
C ARG A 54 -3.43 -3.91 -5.95
N VAL A 55 -3.14 -4.40 -4.75
CA VAL A 55 -2.70 -3.60 -3.59
C VAL A 55 -1.39 -4.22 -3.11
N GLU A 56 -0.39 -3.37 -2.86
CA GLU A 56 0.89 -3.79 -2.28
C GLU A 56 0.97 -3.35 -0.83
N VAL A 57 1.55 -4.19 0.03
CA VAL A 57 1.73 -3.90 1.45
C VAL A 57 3.23 -3.91 1.74
N ALA A 58 3.75 -2.76 2.18
CA ALA A 58 5.14 -2.61 2.59
C ALA A 58 5.21 -2.37 4.10
N ILE A 59 6.13 -3.08 4.76
CA ILE A 59 6.34 -2.98 6.21
C ILE A 59 7.66 -2.27 6.45
N PHE A 60 7.62 -1.16 7.17
CA PHE A 60 8.80 -0.35 7.47
C PHE A 60 9.12 -0.38 8.96
N ALA A 61 10.41 -0.29 9.29
CA ALA A 61 10.84 -0.08 10.67
C ALA A 61 10.40 1.30 11.17
N ASN A 62 9.85 1.37 12.38
CA ASN A 62 9.48 2.66 12.97
C ASN A 62 10.73 3.49 13.33
N GLU A 63 10.56 4.78 13.55
CA GLU A 63 11.69 5.68 13.85
C GLU A 63 12.51 5.23 15.06
N LYS A 64 11.86 4.65 16.08
CA LYS A 64 12.53 4.16 17.29
C LYS A 64 13.49 3.02 16.95
N MET A 65 13.06 2.05 16.14
CA MET A 65 13.91 0.96 15.66
C MET A 65 15.04 1.49 14.79
N GLN A 66 14.77 2.44 13.88
CA GLN A 66 15.82 3.06 13.08
C GLN A 66 16.87 3.78 13.95
N LYS A 67 16.44 4.49 15.00
CA LYS A 67 17.32 5.17 15.96
C LYS A 67 18.12 4.16 16.80
N ALA A 68 17.51 3.05 17.23
CA ALA A 68 18.20 1.96 17.92
C ALA A 68 19.27 1.30 17.04
N ALA A 69 18.96 1.11 15.74
CA ALA A 69 19.89 0.51 14.77
C ALA A 69 21.16 1.36 14.64
N LYS A 70 20.97 2.67 14.46
CA LYS A 70 22.06 3.64 14.34
C LYS A 70 22.93 3.73 15.60
N LYS A 71 22.36 3.39 16.75
CA LYS A 71 23.06 3.36 18.05
C LYS A 71 23.70 1.99 18.37
N GLY A 72 23.47 0.97 17.55
CA GLY A 72 23.99 -0.39 17.78
C GLY A 72 23.30 -1.12 18.94
N THR A 73 22.11 -0.69 19.35
CA THR A 73 21.37 -1.22 20.51
C THR A 73 20.09 -1.94 20.07
N LEU A 74 20.07 -2.48 18.85
CA LEU A 74 18.93 -3.21 18.29
C LEU A 74 19.06 -4.70 18.63
#